data_AF-A0AB36Y6A2-F1
#
_entry.id   AF-A0AB36Y6A2-F1
#
_cell.length_a   1.000
_cell.length_b   1.000
_cell.length_c   1.000
_cell.angle_alpha   90.00
_cell.angle_beta   90.00
_cell.angle_gamma   90.00
#
_symmetry.space_group_name_H-M   'P 1'
#
loop_
_entity.id
_entity.type
_entity.pdbx_description
1 polymer ?
#
loop_
_entity_poly.entity_id
_entity_poly.type
_entity_poly.pdbx_seq_one_letter_code
_entity_poly.pdbx_strand_id
1 'polypeptide(L)'
;MEIPDTLAANYVEIDIEIVDGGKKHTIYRNGEHCKVARLESDPAERVASFQALLTDIYKMRTYLSLACEIATQKLESNLPLNKFDPGNRDQVICSSLYLSAVSLYGKCFTDSKGRKAKLEESSLNKKLSEKQVKTHARLKHLRHNWIAHGGASDHESMVSVLAFSSDGRALPIYLAQGTAIKPVEEMQDILDLCDPMIELVEELKAKNEVNVFKNKDIPEFLYELRERADDYVIVPDFVPAEPAPQKDDSAT
;
A
#
# COMPACT_ATOMS: atom_id res chain seq x y z
N MET A 1 -12.36 12.55 6.36
CA MET A 1 -10.90 12.46 6.57
C MET A 1 -10.24 13.07 5.35
N GLU A 2 -9.43 14.12 5.53
CA GLU A 2 -8.74 14.78 4.42
C GLU A 2 -7.41 14.07 4.16
N ILE A 3 -7.29 13.39 3.02
CA ILE A 3 -5.99 13.07 2.46
C ILE A 3 -5.43 14.42 1.99
N PRO A 4 -4.22 14.83 2.41
CA PRO A 4 -3.65 16.09 1.97
C PRO A 4 -3.56 16.12 0.44
N ASP A 5 -4.46 16.88 -0.18
CA ASP A 5 -4.39 17.16 -1.61
C ASP A 5 -3.48 18.37 -1.81
N THR A 6 -2.19 18.11 -1.71
CA THR A 6 -1.15 19.12 -1.90
C THR A 6 -1.18 19.71 -3.30
N LEU A 7 -1.79 19.02 -4.28
CA LEU A 7 -1.99 19.56 -5.62
C LEU A 7 -3.10 20.60 -5.61
N ALA A 8 -4.28 20.26 -5.06
CA ALA A 8 -5.39 21.20 -4.92
C ALA A 8 -5.00 22.45 -4.10
N ALA A 9 -4.21 22.28 -3.03
CA ALA A 9 -3.70 23.39 -2.23
C ALA A 9 -2.79 24.37 -3.02
N ASN A 10 -2.18 23.88 -4.10
CA ASN A 10 -1.34 24.67 -5.00
C ASN A 10 -2.06 25.04 -6.32
N TYR A 11 -3.39 24.83 -6.37
CA TYR A 11 -4.22 25.02 -7.57
C TYR A 11 -3.72 24.21 -8.77
N VAL A 12 -3.13 23.04 -8.52
CA VAL A 12 -2.65 22.11 -9.54
C VAL A 12 -3.68 21.00 -9.70
N GLU A 13 -4.07 20.74 -10.95
CA GLU A 13 -4.97 19.65 -11.31
C GLU A 13 -4.26 18.73 -12.30
N ILE A 14 -4.54 17.42 -12.22
CA ILE A 14 -4.01 16.42 -13.14
C ILE A 14 -5.19 15.68 -13.75
N ASP A 15 -5.37 15.84 -15.06
CA ASP A 15 -6.28 15.03 -15.84
C ASP A 15 -5.54 13.77 -16.33
N ILE A 16 -6.21 12.61 -16.23
CA ILE A 16 -5.63 11.31 -16.56
C ILE A 16 -6.53 10.62 -17.58
N GLU A 17 -6.02 10.48 -18.80
CA GLU A 17 -6.66 9.77 -19.89
C GLU A 17 -5.97 8.40 -20.08
N ILE A 18 -6.75 7.31 -20.13
CA ILE A 18 -6.22 5.98 -20.46
C ILE A 18 -6.06 5.92 -21.98
N VAL A 19 -4.83 5.62 -22.42
CA VAL A 19 -4.47 5.55 -23.84
C VAL A 19 -3.81 4.20 -24.15
N ASP A 20 -3.68 3.86 -25.43
CA ASP A 20 -2.95 2.64 -25.80
C ASP A 20 -1.50 2.70 -25.30
N GLY A 21 -1.07 1.66 -24.59
CA GLY A 21 0.27 1.55 -24.00
C GLY A 21 0.53 2.41 -22.75
N GLY A 22 -0.46 3.07 -22.15
CA GLY A 22 -0.27 3.74 -20.87
C GLY A 22 -1.34 4.75 -20.44
N LYS A 23 -0.91 5.75 -19.67
CA LYS A 23 -1.75 6.82 -19.15
C LYS A 23 -1.18 8.17 -19.57
N LYS A 24 -2.01 9.00 -20.18
CA LYS A 24 -1.67 10.38 -20.53
C LYS A 24 -2.07 11.30 -19.39
N HIS A 25 -1.09 12.02 -18.86
CA HIS A 25 -1.28 12.98 -17.78
C HIS A 25 -1.16 14.41 -18.33
N THR A 26 -2.22 15.18 -18.19
CA THR A 26 -2.28 16.60 -18.55
C THR A 26 -2.35 17.41 -17.26
N ILE A 27 -1.48 18.42 -17.12
CA ILE A 27 -1.39 19.21 -15.89
C ILE A 27 -1.97 20.59 -16.14
N TYR A 28 -2.78 21.07 -15.18
CA TYR A 28 -3.30 22.42 -15.14
C TYR A 28 -2.85 23.12 -13.87
N ARG A 29 -2.65 24.43 -13.92
CA ARG A 29 -2.41 25.28 -12.75
C ARG A 29 -3.29 26.51 -12.84
N ASN A 30 -4.12 26.76 -11.82
CA ASN A 30 -5.14 27.81 -11.84
C ASN A 30 -6.10 27.68 -13.05
N GLY A 31 -6.42 26.46 -13.47
CA GLY A 31 -7.22 26.19 -14.67
C GLY A 31 -6.48 26.40 -16.00
N GLU A 32 -5.23 26.85 -15.99
CA GLU A 32 -4.42 27.03 -17.20
C GLU A 32 -3.61 25.78 -17.50
N HIS A 33 -3.63 25.36 -18.77
CA HIS A 33 -2.86 24.21 -19.24
C HIS A 33 -1.35 24.46 -19.11
N CYS A 34 -0.65 23.49 -18.51
CA CYS A 34 0.78 23.54 -18.29
C CYS A 34 1.52 22.65 -19.29
N LYS A 35 2.61 23.16 -19.87
CA LYS A 35 3.62 22.30 -20.49
C LYS A 35 4.40 21.54 -19.43
N VAL A 36 4.70 20.28 -19.69
CA VAL A 36 5.30 19.34 -18.75
C VAL A 36 6.53 18.69 -19.35
N ALA A 37 7.60 18.59 -18.57
CA ALA A 37 8.80 17.88 -18.92
C ALA A 37 9.07 16.79 -17.87
N ARG A 38 9.60 15.65 -18.32
CA ARG A 38 9.99 14.57 -17.41
C ARG A 38 11.31 14.89 -16.70
N LEU A 39 11.36 14.61 -15.41
CA LEU A 39 12.60 14.65 -14.62
C LEU A 39 13.22 13.26 -14.56
N GLU A 40 14.02 12.93 -15.56
CA GLU A 40 14.69 11.62 -15.69
C GLU A 40 16.04 11.64 -14.96
N SER A 41 16.00 11.44 -13.64
CA SER A 41 17.21 11.29 -12.84
C SER A 41 16.96 10.42 -11.60
N ASP A 42 17.99 9.72 -11.14
CA ASP A 42 17.91 8.87 -9.95
C ASP A 42 17.36 9.59 -8.70
N PRO A 43 17.77 10.83 -8.37
CA PRO A 43 17.18 11.56 -7.27
C PRO A 43 15.69 11.86 -7.46
N ALA A 44 15.26 12.26 -8.67
CA ALA A 44 13.86 12.57 -8.96
C ALA A 44 12.97 11.32 -8.85
N GLU A 45 13.42 10.20 -9.42
CA GLU A 45 12.72 8.92 -9.32
C GLU A 45 12.64 8.40 -7.87
N ARG A 46 13.68 8.64 -7.07
CA ARG A 46 13.67 8.31 -5.65
C ARG A 46 12.66 9.17 -4.87
N VAL A 47 12.57 10.47 -5.16
CA VAL A 47 11.54 11.35 -4.58
C VAL A 47 10.13 10.90 -4.96
N ALA A 48 9.90 10.57 -6.24
CA ALA A 48 8.64 10.00 -6.70
C ALA A 48 8.32 8.66 -5.99
N SER A 49 9.34 7.85 -5.70
CA SER A 49 9.19 6.61 -4.94
C SER A 49 8.76 6.86 -3.48
N PHE A 50 9.23 7.93 -2.83
CA PHE A 50 8.72 8.34 -1.52
C PHE A 50 7.27 8.83 -1.58
N GLN A 51 6.90 9.58 -2.63
CA GLN A 51 5.49 9.96 -2.85
C GLN A 51 4.58 8.73 -3.02
N ALA A 52 5.07 7.68 -3.68
CA ALA A 52 4.35 6.42 -3.79
C ALA A 52 4.20 5.69 -2.44
N LEU A 53 5.19 5.78 -1.55
CA LEU A 53 5.10 5.28 -0.17
C LEU A 53 4.04 6.05 0.64
N LEU A 54 4.04 7.39 0.56
CA LEU A 54 3.00 8.22 1.18
C LEU A 54 1.61 7.81 0.71
N THR A 55 1.45 7.61 -0.61
CA THR A 55 0.18 7.16 -1.20
C THR A 55 -0.27 5.81 -0.65
N ASP A 56 0.65 4.85 -0.48
CA ASP A 56 0.33 3.55 0.14
C ASP A 56 -0.14 3.75 1.60
N ILE A 57 0.52 4.61 2.39
CA ILE A 57 0.16 4.86 3.80
C ILE A 57 -1.19 5.61 3.90
N TYR A 58 -1.46 6.59 3.05
CA TYR A 58 -2.76 7.28 3.02
C TYR A 58 -3.91 6.34 2.65
N LYS A 59 -3.66 5.40 1.73
CA LYS A 59 -4.63 4.34 1.42
C LYS A 59 -4.85 3.41 2.60
N MET A 60 -3.79 2.98 3.29
CA MET A 60 -3.93 2.19 4.53
C MET A 60 -4.83 2.90 5.55
N ARG A 61 -4.54 4.17 5.82
CA ARG A 61 -5.33 4.99 6.74
C ARG A 61 -6.80 5.04 6.33
N THR A 62 -7.06 5.35 5.06
CA THR A 62 -8.43 5.42 4.52
C THR A 62 -9.17 4.08 4.68
N TYR A 63 -8.50 2.97 4.33
CA TYR A 63 -9.11 1.64 4.40
C TYR A 63 -9.43 1.23 5.85
N LEU A 64 -8.49 1.45 6.76
CA LEU A 64 -8.68 1.14 8.18
C LEU A 64 -9.75 2.02 8.82
N SER A 65 -9.79 3.31 8.50
CA SER A 65 -10.82 4.20 9.03
C SER A 65 -12.22 3.81 8.57
N LEU A 66 -12.38 3.46 7.28
CA LEU A 66 -13.65 2.95 6.77
C LEU A 66 -14.03 1.62 7.43
N ALA A 67 -13.06 0.71 7.62
CA ALA A 67 -13.31 -0.55 8.32
C ALA A 67 -13.71 -0.34 9.79
N CYS A 68 -13.07 0.60 10.50
CA CYS A 68 -13.46 1.01 11.85
C CYS A 68 -14.88 1.58 11.88
N GLU A 69 -15.24 2.45 10.94
CA GLU A 69 -16.58 3.04 10.86
C GLU A 69 -17.66 1.96 10.73
N ILE A 70 -17.49 1.05 9.75
CA ILE A 70 -18.42 -0.06 9.52
C ILE A 70 -18.49 -0.99 10.74
N ALA A 71 -17.34 -1.32 11.35
CA ALA A 71 -17.27 -2.20 12.51
C ALA A 71 -17.95 -1.60 13.75
N THR A 72 -17.74 -0.30 14.01
CA THR A 72 -18.38 0.41 15.13
C THR A 72 -19.89 0.45 14.98
N GLN A 73 -20.41 0.76 13.79
CA GLN A 73 -21.86 0.75 13.51
C GLN A 73 -22.50 -0.64 13.74
N LYS A 74 -21.74 -1.73 13.55
CA LYS A 74 -22.19 -3.11 13.77
C LYS A 74 -22.09 -3.57 15.22
N LEU A 75 -21.11 -3.07 15.98
CA LEU A 75 -20.97 -3.33 17.42
C LEU A 75 -22.20 -2.87 18.20
N GLU A 76 -22.82 -1.76 17.77
CA GLU A 76 -24.10 -1.27 18.31
C GLU A 76 -25.28 -2.24 18.07
N SER A 77 -25.11 -3.22 17.17
CA SER A 77 -26.15 -4.18 16.76
C SER A 77 -25.97 -5.61 17.34
N ASN A 78 -25.01 -5.85 18.24
CA ASN A 78 -24.78 -7.15 18.93
C ASN A 78 -24.53 -8.39 18.03
N LEU A 79 -24.07 -8.22 16.79
CA LEU A 79 -23.75 -9.35 15.91
C LEU A 79 -22.33 -9.88 16.16
N PRO A 80 -22.10 -11.22 16.19
CA PRO A 80 -20.75 -11.78 16.34
C PRO A 80 -19.89 -11.48 15.10
N LEU A 81 -18.82 -10.69 15.29
CA LEU A 81 -17.94 -10.19 14.22
C LEU A 81 -16.76 -11.12 13.89
N ASN A 82 -16.62 -12.21 14.64
CA ASN A 82 -15.36 -12.96 14.74
C ASN A 82 -15.22 -14.02 13.63
N LYS A 83 -16.33 -14.43 13.01
CA LYS A 83 -16.36 -15.43 11.94
C LYS A 83 -16.66 -14.75 10.61
N PHE A 84 -15.85 -15.04 9.60
CA PHE A 84 -16.13 -14.60 8.24
C PHE A 84 -17.36 -15.31 7.65
N ASP A 85 -18.31 -14.51 7.21
CA ASP A 85 -19.51 -14.90 6.47
C ASP A 85 -19.50 -14.22 5.09
N PRO A 86 -19.33 -14.98 3.99
CA PRO A 86 -19.35 -14.41 2.64
C PRO A 86 -20.72 -13.85 2.25
N GLY A 87 -21.81 -14.21 2.95
CA GLY A 87 -23.13 -13.61 2.75
C GLY A 87 -23.29 -12.24 3.41
N ASN A 88 -22.36 -11.84 4.28
CA ASN A 88 -22.39 -10.57 4.97
C ASN A 88 -21.48 -9.54 4.29
N ARG A 89 -22.09 -8.61 3.54
CA ARG A 89 -21.39 -7.56 2.79
C ARG A 89 -20.36 -6.79 3.63
N ASP A 90 -20.72 -6.42 4.86
CA ASP A 90 -19.85 -5.58 5.69
C ASP A 90 -18.63 -6.34 6.19
N GLN A 91 -18.79 -7.63 6.50
CA GLN A 91 -17.65 -8.49 6.82
C GLN A 91 -16.72 -8.69 5.61
N VAL A 92 -17.28 -8.86 4.40
CA VAL A 92 -16.50 -8.95 3.16
C VAL A 92 -15.70 -7.66 2.93
N ILE A 93 -16.33 -6.50 3.09
CA ILE A 93 -15.69 -5.19 2.92
C ILE A 93 -14.60 -4.99 3.97
N CYS A 94 -14.92 -5.12 5.26
CA CYS A 94 -13.94 -4.91 6.33
C CYS A 94 -12.75 -5.86 6.24
N SER A 95 -13.00 -7.15 5.97
CA SER A 95 -11.92 -8.13 5.79
C SER A 95 -11.02 -7.74 4.62
N SER A 96 -11.60 -7.32 3.49
CA SER A 96 -10.85 -6.89 2.30
C SER A 96 -10.04 -5.62 2.54
N LEU A 97 -10.60 -4.63 3.26
CA LEU A 97 -9.93 -3.39 3.62
C LEU A 97 -8.75 -3.64 4.57
N TYR A 98 -8.95 -4.48 5.58
CA TYR A 98 -7.90 -4.86 6.52
C TYR A 98 -6.77 -5.64 5.83
N LEU A 99 -7.11 -6.64 5.01
CA LEU A 99 -6.16 -7.39 4.20
C LEU A 99 -5.34 -6.46 3.29
N SER A 100 -6.01 -5.49 2.65
CA SER A 100 -5.38 -4.49 1.79
C SER A 100 -4.45 -3.58 2.57
N ALA A 101 -4.84 -3.13 3.76
CA ALA A 101 -4.02 -2.28 4.62
C ALA A 101 -2.74 -3.01 5.08
N VAL A 102 -2.83 -4.28 5.51
CA VAL A 102 -1.66 -5.09 5.88
C VAL A 102 -0.75 -5.33 4.67
N SER A 103 -1.33 -5.52 3.48
CA SER A 103 -0.58 -5.68 2.23
C SER A 103 0.19 -4.41 1.85
N LEU A 104 -0.47 -3.25 1.90
CA LEU A 104 0.14 -1.94 1.66
C LEU A 104 1.24 -1.62 2.67
N TYR A 105 1.02 -1.96 3.94
CA TYR A 105 2.05 -1.87 4.98
C TYR A 105 3.29 -2.67 4.57
N GLY A 106 3.11 -3.95 4.18
CA GLY A 106 4.20 -4.80 3.72
C GLY A 106 4.99 -4.22 2.54
N LYS A 107 4.28 -3.61 1.58
CA LYS A 107 4.90 -2.94 0.42
C LYS A 107 5.83 -1.79 0.83
N CYS A 108 5.61 -1.16 1.98
CA CYS A 108 6.46 -0.07 2.44
C CYS A 108 7.87 -0.53 2.84
N PHE A 109 8.04 -1.81 3.19
CA PHE A 109 9.31 -2.38 3.68
C PHE A 109 9.95 -3.39 2.72
N THR A 110 9.33 -3.67 1.59
CA THR A 110 9.80 -4.68 0.63
C THR A 110 10.50 -4.01 -0.56
N ASP A 111 11.65 -4.54 -0.98
CA ASP A 111 12.32 -4.09 -2.21
C ASP A 111 11.50 -4.46 -3.45
N SER A 112 11.46 -3.59 -4.45
CA SER A 112 10.82 -3.88 -5.74
C SER A 112 11.59 -3.24 -6.90
N LYS A 113 11.57 -3.86 -8.08
CA LYS A 113 12.25 -3.33 -9.27
C LYS A 113 11.71 -1.97 -9.73
N GLY A 114 10.43 -1.70 -9.48
CA GLY A 114 9.75 -0.47 -9.93
C GLY A 114 9.76 0.69 -8.93
N ARG A 115 10.20 0.49 -7.68
CA ARG A 115 10.23 1.53 -6.64
C ARG A 115 11.62 1.61 -6.04
N LYS A 116 12.29 2.76 -6.21
CA LYS A 116 13.68 3.01 -5.75
C LYS A 116 13.77 3.46 -4.28
N ALA A 117 12.73 3.20 -3.48
CA ALA A 117 12.67 3.54 -2.06
C ALA A 117 11.87 2.49 -1.26
N LYS A 118 12.33 2.25 -0.03
CA LYS A 118 11.64 1.50 1.02
C LYS A 118 11.89 2.16 2.37
N LEU A 119 11.09 1.80 3.36
CA LEU A 119 11.34 2.12 4.75
C LEU A 119 12.28 1.10 5.38
N GLU A 120 13.27 1.60 6.11
CA GLU A 120 14.11 0.77 6.96
C GLU A 120 13.47 0.64 8.34
N GLU A 121 13.33 -0.59 8.83
CA GLU A 121 12.70 -0.86 10.13
C GLU A 121 13.41 -0.12 11.27
N SER A 122 14.74 -0.11 11.23
CA SER A 122 15.57 0.57 12.23
C SER A 122 15.33 2.09 12.26
N SER A 123 14.96 2.69 11.13
CA SER A 123 14.61 4.11 11.06
C SER A 123 13.21 4.36 11.62
N LEU A 124 12.24 3.51 11.31
CA LEU A 124 10.89 3.64 11.86
C LEU A 124 10.86 3.42 13.36
N ASN A 125 11.51 2.37 13.88
CA ASN A 125 11.52 2.05 15.31
C ASN A 125 11.99 3.21 16.21
N LYS A 126 12.84 4.12 15.69
CA LYS A 126 13.28 5.32 16.43
C LYS A 126 12.18 6.36 16.64
N LYS A 127 11.10 6.29 15.88
CA LYS A 127 9.94 7.19 15.94
C LYS A 127 8.75 6.57 16.67
N LEU A 128 8.81 5.28 17.00
CA LEU A 128 7.68 4.56 17.58
C LEU A 128 7.73 4.59 19.11
N SER A 129 6.56 4.78 19.73
CA SER A 129 6.34 4.41 21.12
C SER A 129 6.40 2.89 21.31
N GLU A 130 6.55 2.40 22.55
CA GLU A 130 6.56 0.95 22.84
C GLU A 130 5.32 0.22 22.33
N LYS A 131 4.14 0.86 22.44
CA LYS A 131 2.88 0.31 21.91
C LYS A 131 2.95 0.16 20.39
N GLN A 132 3.37 1.21 19.70
CA GLN A 132 3.52 1.20 18.24
C GLN A 132 4.58 0.20 17.76
N VAL A 133 5.66 -0.03 18.51
CA VAL A 133 6.65 -1.08 18.21
C VAL A 133 6.00 -2.47 18.22
N LYS A 134 5.14 -2.74 19.21
CA LYS A 134 4.38 -4.01 19.26
C LYS A 134 3.43 -4.15 18.08
N THR A 135 2.71 -3.08 17.73
CA THR A 135 1.84 -3.06 16.53
C THR A 135 2.63 -3.27 15.24
N HIS A 136 3.78 -2.61 15.10
CA HIS A 136 4.71 -2.77 13.97
C HIS A 136 5.16 -4.24 13.83
N ALA A 137 5.62 -4.86 14.93
CA ALA A 137 6.01 -6.26 14.95
C ALA A 137 4.86 -7.20 14.56
N ARG A 138 3.65 -6.92 15.07
CA ARG A 138 2.45 -7.68 14.73
C ARG A 138 2.11 -7.58 13.25
N LEU A 139 2.10 -6.39 12.66
CA LEU A 139 1.82 -6.21 11.23
C LEU A 139 2.82 -6.94 10.33
N LYS A 140 4.11 -6.96 10.71
CA LYS A 140 5.11 -7.74 9.99
C LYS A 140 4.80 -9.24 10.04
N HIS A 141 4.44 -9.73 11.22
CA HIS A 141 4.03 -11.11 11.41
C HIS A 141 2.79 -11.45 10.55
N LEU A 142 1.76 -10.60 10.55
CA LEU A 142 0.56 -10.79 9.73
C LEU A 142 0.88 -10.77 8.23
N ARG A 143 1.67 -9.81 7.76
CA ARG A 143 2.10 -9.78 6.36
C ARG A 143 2.80 -11.08 5.97
N HIS A 144 3.69 -11.58 6.81
CA HIS A 144 4.48 -12.77 6.49
C HIS A 144 3.65 -14.05 6.55
N ASN A 145 2.95 -14.26 7.66
CA ASN A 145 2.34 -15.55 7.96
C ASN A 145 0.87 -15.65 7.57
N TRP A 146 0.17 -14.54 7.40
CA TRP A 146 -1.22 -14.54 6.96
C TRP A 146 -1.33 -14.17 5.48
N ILE A 147 -0.79 -13.02 5.07
CA ILE A 147 -0.97 -12.54 3.70
C ILE A 147 -0.15 -13.35 2.68
N ALA A 148 1.10 -13.68 3.01
CA ALA A 148 2.03 -14.26 2.03
C ALA A 148 2.07 -15.80 2.01
N HIS A 149 1.91 -16.46 3.16
CA HIS A 149 2.14 -17.91 3.27
C HIS A 149 0.96 -18.70 3.85
N GLY A 150 0.13 -18.09 4.70
CA GLY A 150 -0.97 -18.76 5.39
C GLY A 150 -0.52 -19.77 6.47
N GLY A 151 -1.38 -20.05 7.45
CA GLY A 151 -1.28 -21.17 8.38
C GLY A 151 -0.53 -20.92 9.69
N ALA A 152 -0.02 -19.71 9.92
CA ALA A 152 0.63 -19.35 11.18
C ALA A 152 0.20 -17.97 11.68
N SER A 153 -1.12 -17.74 11.79
CA SER A 153 -1.68 -16.47 12.28
C SER A 153 -3.01 -16.66 13.01
N ASP A 154 -3.34 -15.74 13.91
CA ASP A 154 -4.66 -15.69 14.57
C ASP A 154 -5.78 -15.19 13.64
N HIS A 155 -5.53 -15.13 12.33
CA HIS A 155 -6.50 -14.67 11.32
C HIS A 155 -7.09 -15.82 10.52
N GLU A 156 -6.52 -17.00 10.63
CA GLU A 156 -7.04 -18.21 10.03
C GLU A 156 -6.84 -19.40 10.97
N SER A 157 -7.78 -20.33 10.96
CA SER A 157 -7.64 -21.62 11.63
C SER A 157 -7.91 -22.73 10.63
N MET A 158 -7.06 -23.75 10.66
CA MET A 158 -7.18 -24.95 9.86
C MET A 158 -7.04 -26.14 10.80
N VAL A 159 -8.08 -26.97 10.90
CA VAL A 159 -8.03 -28.16 11.74
C VAL A 159 -8.82 -29.30 11.09
N SER A 160 -8.24 -30.49 11.13
CA SER A 160 -8.93 -31.73 10.79
C SER A 160 -9.39 -32.38 12.09
N VAL A 161 -10.69 -32.60 12.24
CA VAL A 161 -11.29 -33.25 13.41
C VAL A 161 -12.11 -34.45 12.98
N LEU A 162 -12.28 -35.42 13.89
CA LEU A 162 -13.18 -36.54 13.71
C LEU A 162 -14.34 -36.36 14.68
N ALA A 163 -15.53 -36.08 14.15
CA ALA A 163 -16.74 -36.01 14.96
C ALA A 163 -17.37 -37.40 15.05
N PHE A 164 -17.93 -37.73 16.22
CA PHE A 164 -18.71 -38.95 16.39
C PHE A 164 -20.17 -38.58 16.57
N SER A 165 -21.03 -39.21 15.76
CA SER A 165 -22.48 -39.13 15.94
C SER A 165 -22.89 -39.84 17.23
N SER A 166 -24.10 -39.55 17.73
CA SER A 166 -24.63 -40.20 18.94
C SER A 166 -24.74 -41.72 18.83
N ASP A 167 -24.75 -42.27 17.61
CA ASP A 167 -24.73 -43.71 17.31
C ASP A 167 -23.33 -44.30 17.09
N GLY A 168 -22.27 -43.53 17.34
CA GLY A 168 -20.88 -43.96 17.24
C GLY A 168 -20.26 -43.89 15.85
N ARG A 169 -20.99 -43.46 14.82
CA ARG A 169 -20.42 -43.27 13.47
C ARG A 169 -19.44 -42.09 13.44
N ALA A 170 -18.28 -42.33 12.87
CA ALA A 170 -17.24 -41.32 12.70
C ALA A 170 -17.45 -40.50 11.41
N LEU A 171 -17.29 -39.18 11.50
CA LEU A 171 -17.38 -38.23 10.41
C LEU A 171 -16.12 -37.35 10.40
N PRO A 172 -15.23 -37.47 9.40
CA PRO A 172 -14.11 -36.54 9.27
C PRO A 172 -14.64 -35.16 8.88
N ILE A 173 -14.16 -34.12 9.55
CA ILE A 173 -14.50 -32.71 9.29
C ILE A 173 -13.20 -31.93 9.10
N TYR A 174 -13.13 -31.18 8.01
CA TYR A 174 -12.02 -30.29 7.69
C TYR A 174 -12.49 -28.85 7.88
N LEU A 175 -12.09 -28.25 8.99
CA LEU A 175 -12.45 -26.87 9.32
C LEU A 175 -11.36 -25.94 8.79
N ALA A 176 -11.76 -24.97 7.97
CA ALA A 176 -10.96 -23.82 7.60
C ALA A 176 -11.80 -22.56 7.84
N GLN A 177 -11.33 -21.66 8.70
CA GLN A 177 -12.05 -20.44 9.06
C GLN A 177 -11.12 -19.24 9.03
N GLY A 178 -11.59 -18.14 8.44
CA GLY A 178 -10.93 -16.83 8.50
C GLY A 178 -11.62 -15.90 9.50
N THR A 179 -10.85 -14.97 10.07
CA THR A 179 -11.40 -13.86 10.86
C THR A 179 -11.90 -12.77 9.90
N ALA A 180 -13.15 -12.35 10.05
CA ALA A 180 -13.74 -11.30 9.21
C ALA A 180 -13.33 -9.89 9.65
N ILE A 181 -13.49 -9.60 10.94
CA ILE A 181 -13.27 -8.27 11.51
C ILE A 181 -12.46 -8.44 12.79
N LYS A 182 -11.37 -7.68 12.90
CA LYS A 182 -10.63 -7.55 14.16
C LYS A 182 -11.28 -6.49 15.05
N PRO A 183 -11.04 -6.54 16.38
CA PRO A 183 -11.52 -5.48 17.27
C PRO A 183 -11.13 -4.11 16.75
N VAL A 184 -12.05 -3.14 16.86
CA VAL A 184 -11.82 -1.76 16.39
C VAL A 184 -10.55 -1.17 16.99
N GLU A 185 -10.25 -1.51 18.25
CA GLU A 185 -9.02 -1.14 18.95
C GLU A 185 -7.74 -1.54 18.19
N GLU A 186 -7.72 -2.72 17.57
CA GLU A 186 -6.57 -3.17 16.79
C GLU A 186 -6.41 -2.39 15.49
N MET A 187 -7.51 -2.10 14.81
CA MET A 187 -7.48 -1.26 13.61
C MET A 187 -7.05 0.17 13.95
N GLN A 188 -7.48 0.68 15.12
CA GLN A 188 -7.05 1.98 15.65
C GLN A 188 -5.55 1.99 15.97
N ASP A 189 -5.02 0.93 16.57
CA ASP A 189 -3.58 0.82 16.82
C ASP A 189 -2.75 0.88 15.54
N ILE A 190 -3.27 0.34 14.42
CA ILE A 190 -2.61 0.42 13.11
C ILE A 190 -2.78 1.83 12.50
N LEU A 191 -3.92 2.48 12.69
CA LEU A 191 -4.12 3.88 12.30
C LEU A 191 -3.11 4.80 12.99
N ASP A 192 -2.90 4.61 14.29
CA ASP A 192 -1.93 5.37 15.10
C ASP A 192 -0.48 5.13 14.65
N LEU A 193 -0.19 4.05 13.93
CA LEU A 193 1.12 3.80 13.32
C LEU A 193 1.33 4.59 12.03
N CYS A 194 0.25 5.03 11.35
CA CYS A 194 0.36 5.71 10.06
C CYS A 194 1.05 7.08 10.20
N ASP A 195 0.84 7.82 11.30
CA ASP A 195 1.44 9.14 11.51
C ASP A 195 2.98 9.11 11.56
N PRO A 196 3.62 8.31 12.44
CA PRO A 196 5.10 8.25 12.46
C PRO A 196 5.67 7.65 11.16
N MET A 197 4.91 6.84 10.42
CA MET A 197 5.31 6.39 9.08
C MET A 197 5.29 7.53 8.06
N ILE A 198 4.25 8.36 8.05
CA ILE A 198 4.17 9.55 7.19
C ILE A 198 5.30 10.52 7.51
N GLU A 199 5.52 10.85 8.79
CA GLU A 199 6.61 11.72 9.20
C GLU A 199 7.97 11.22 8.72
N LEU A 200 8.25 9.92 8.86
CA LEU A 200 9.49 9.33 8.37
C LEU A 200 9.62 9.47 6.85
N VAL A 201 8.56 9.18 6.10
CA VAL A 201 8.62 9.26 4.63
C VAL A 201 8.78 10.71 4.17
N GLU A 202 8.11 11.68 4.80
CA GLU A 202 8.28 13.10 4.49
C GLU A 202 9.71 13.59 4.79
N GLU A 203 10.30 13.19 5.92
CA GLU A 203 11.71 13.52 6.23
C GLU A 203 12.67 12.94 5.18
N LEU A 204 12.46 11.67 4.79
CA LEU A 204 13.26 11.02 3.76
C LEU A 204 13.07 11.68 2.39
N LYS A 205 11.84 12.05 2.05
CA LYS A 205 11.48 12.76 0.81
C LYS A 205 12.18 14.11 0.76
N ALA A 206 12.00 14.96 1.77
CA ALA A 206 12.63 16.28 1.86
C ALA A 206 14.17 16.20 1.78
N LYS A 207 14.79 15.23 2.47
CA LYS A 207 16.23 14.99 2.40
C LYS A 207 16.73 14.59 1.01
N ASN A 208 15.88 13.99 0.17
CA ASN A 208 16.24 13.60 -1.19
C ASN A 208 15.86 14.64 -2.24
N GLU A 209 14.83 15.46 -2.00
CA GLU A 209 14.40 16.56 -2.87
C GLU A 209 15.53 17.56 -3.13
N VAL A 210 16.32 17.90 -2.10
CA VAL A 210 17.49 18.79 -2.25
C VAL A 210 18.54 18.26 -3.25
N ASN A 211 18.54 16.96 -3.55
CA ASN A 211 19.48 16.35 -4.49
C ASN A 211 18.97 16.34 -5.94
N VAL A 212 17.70 16.68 -6.21
CA VAL A 212 17.11 16.66 -7.56
C VAL A 212 17.80 17.61 -8.52
N PHE A 213 18.19 18.79 -8.01
CA PHE A 213 18.88 19.83 -8.78
C PHE A 213 20.33 20.06 -8.31
N LYS A 214 20.85 19.18 -7.46
CA LYS A 214 22.21 19.32 -6.92
C LYS A 214 23.24 19.22 -8.05
N ASN A 215 24.24 20.10 -8.00
CA ASN A 215 25.31 20.21 -8.99
C ASN A 215 24.83 20.56 -10.42
N LYS A 216 23.63 21.11 -10.56
CA LYS A 216 23.13 21.63 -11.84
C LYS A 216 23.19 23.16 -11.85
N ASP A 217 23.52 23.74 -12.99
CA ASP A 217 23.13 25.13 -13.27
C ASP A 217 21.61 25.13 -13.42
N ILE A 218 20.90 25.62 -12.40
CA ILE A 218 19.44 25.54 -12.34
C ILE A 218 18.80 26.31 -13.50
N PRO A 219 19.15 27.58 -13.77
CA PRO A 219 18.64 28.29 -14.94
C PRO A 219 18.81 27.54 -16.27
N GLU A 220 20.02 27.05 -16.58
CA GLU A 220 20.29 26.33 -17.82
C GLU A 220 19.49 25.02 -17.89
N PHE A 221 19.47 24.25 -16.80
CA PHE A 221 18.74 23.00 -16.73
C PHE A 221 17.22 23.18 -16.89
N LEU A 222 16.64 24.21 -16.28
CA LEU A 222 15.22 24.52 -16.43
C LEU A 222 14.89 25.01 -17.84
N TYR A 223 15.79 25.76 -18.49
CA TYR A 223 15.65 26.16 -19.88
C TYR A 223 15.61 24.93 -20.80
N GLU A 224 16.56 23.99 -20.64
CA GLU A 224 16.58 22.75 -21.41
C GLU A 224 15.31 21.89 -21.23
N LEU A 225 14.81 21.78 -20.00
CA LEU A 225 13.56 21.06 -19.73
C LEU A 225 12.38 21.73 -20.40
N ARG A 226 12.32 23.06 -20.37
CA ARG A 226 11.24 23.83 -21.01
C ARG A 226 11.21 23.62 -22.52
N GLU A 227 12.37 23.55 -23.17
CA GLU A 227 12.47 23.30 -24.62
C GLU A 227 11.97 21.90 -25.01
N ARG A 228 12.05 20.93 -24.09
CA ARG A 228 11.55 19.55 -24.29
C ARG A 228 10.19 19.30 -23.64
N ALA A 229 9.53 20.36 -23.14
CA ALA A 229 8.25 20.23 -22.46
C ALA A 229 7.12 20.06 -23.48
N ASP A 230 6.29 19.07 -23.26
CA ASP A 230 5.12 18.74 -24.08
C ASP A 230 3.83 19.15 -23.37
N ASP A 231 2.71 19.09 -24.08
CA ASP A 231 1.39 19.40 -23.51
C ASP A 231 0.90 18.33 -22.51
N TYR A 232 1.54 17.17 -22.48
CA TYR A 232 1.22 16.06 -21.60
C TYR A 232 2.44 15.15 -21.41
N VAL A 233 2.37 14.26 -20.42
CA VAL A 233 3.32 13.17 -20.26
C VAL A 233 2.59 11.83 -20.32
N ILE A 234 3.11 10.88 -21.10
CA ILE A 234 2.61 9.49 -21.10
C ILE A 234 3.38 8.72 -20.05
N VAL A 235 2.72 8.12 -19.06
CA VAL A 235 3.28 7.12 -18.17
C VAL A 235 2.98 5.75 -18.79
N PRO A 236 4.00 5.02 -19.29
CA PRO A 236 3.76 3.77 -19.99
C PRO A 236 3.23 2.69 -19.06
N ASP A 237 2.48 1.75 -19.61
CA ASP A 237 2.10 0.54 -18.90
C ASP A 237 3.33 -0.32 -18.57
N PHE A 238 3.19 -1.15 -17.55
CA PHE A 238 4.21 -2.14 -17.24
C PHE A 238 4.26 -3.20 -18.33
N VAL A 239 5.40 -3.31 -19.01
CA VAL A 239 5.70 -4.40 -19.94
C VAL A 239 6.59 -5.41 -19.22
N PRO A 240 6.14 -6.65 -18.96
CA PRO A 240 6.97 -7.69 -18.39
C PRO A 240 8.17 -7.95 -19.31
N ALA A 241 9.35 -8.20 -18.72
CA ALA A 241 10.48 -8.70 -19.51
C ALA A 241 10.10 -10.05 -20.14
N GLU A 242 10.48 -10.26 -21.41
CA GLU A 242 10.30 -11.57 -22.05
C GLU A 242 11.01 -12.64 -21.22
N PRO A 243 10.38 -13.83 -21.04
CA PRO A 243 11.03 -14.93 -20.36
C PRO A 243 12.33 -15.28 -21.08
N ALA A 244 13.41 -15.47 -20.33
CA ALA A 244 14.68 -15.89 -20.90
C ALA A 244 14.48 -17.18 -21.71
N PRO A 245 15.13 -17.33 -22.88
CA PRO A 245 15.03 -18.55 -23.67
C PRO A 245 15.41 -19.73 -22.78
N GLN A 246 14.54 -20.75 -22.72
CA GLN A 246 14.84 -21.99 -22.03
C GLN A 246 16.13 -22.55 -22.63
N LYS A 247 17.12 -22.86 -21.78
CA LYS A 247 18.26 -23.65 -22.23
C LYS A 247 17.70 -25.02 -22.62
N ASP A 248 17.93 -25.40 -23.87
CA ASP A 248 17.67 -26.76 -24.33
C ASP A 248 18.52 -27.71 -23.47
N ASP A 249 17.87 -28.39 -22.53
CA ASP A 249 18.44 -29.53 -21.78
C ASP A 249 18.46 -30.78 -22.69
N SER A 250 18.88 -30.63 -23.95
CA SER A 250 19.06 -31.73 -24.91
C SER A 250 20.53 -31.86 -25.33
N ALA A 251 21.38 -32.10 -24.33
CA ALA A 251 22.71 -32.68 -24.54
C ALA A 251 23.10 -33.53 -23.31
N THR A 252 22.44 -34.68 -23.15
CA THR A 252 22.97 -35.84 -22.44
C THR A 252 23.33 -36.92 -23.43
#